data_AF-A0A951WU26-F1
#
_entry.id   AF-A0A951WU26-F1
#
_cell.length_a   1.000
_cell.length_b   1.000
_cell.length_c   1.000
_cell.angle_alpha   90.00
_cell.angle_beta   90.00
_cell.angle_gamma   90.00
#
_symmetry.space_group_name_H-M   'P 1'
#
loop_
_entity.id
_entity.type
_entity.pdbx_description
1 polymer ?
#
loop_
_entity_poly.entity_id
_entity_poly.type
_entity_poly.pdbx_seq_one_letter_code
_entity_poly.pdbx_strand_id
1 'polypeptide(L)'
;MLGWLSRKIKTQISARLSRETLLARAAHSDNITALAAIEELKERLHFQDGSMRGHNLAGARLQNVRLAKAVMQLIDLTGADLRGAYFGESDLVKARLSKADLSDSNLRDIRLADADLTGAVLRRAHMAGADLRGALLRSADLSGANLWQALCHAADLTGADLTGANLIGVQFNSHTILPDGQPWSVEVDLSIYTGRRVEAE
;
A
#
# COMPACT_ATOMS: atom_id res chain seq x y z
N MET A 1 7.45 -7.44 27.76
CA MET A 1 6.93 -8.75 27.32
C MET A 1 7.19 -9.02 25.83
N LEU A 2 6.87 -8.08 24.93
CA LEU A 2 7.10 -8.20 23.48
C LEU A 2 8.55 -8.50 23.05
N GLY A 3 9.55 -7.88 23.69
CA GLY A 3 10.96 -8.10 23.36
C GLY A 3 11.50 -9.50 23.70
N TRP A 4 10.94 -10.16 24.72
CA TRP A 4 11.33 -11.53 25.09
C TRP A 4 10.68 -12.56 24.16
N LEU A 5 9.40 -12.34 23.83
CA LEU A 5 8.66 -13.19 22.89
C LEU A 5 9.24 -13.11 21.47
N SER A 6 9.57 -11.90 21.01
CA SER A 6 10.26 -11.65 19.73
C SER A 6 11.60 -12.37 19.67
N ARG A 7 12.46 -12.28 20.70
CA ARG A 7 13.73 -13.01 20.73
C ARG A 7 13.54 -14.52 20.68
N LYS A 8 12.61 -15.07 21.47
CA LYS A 8 12.35 -16.51 21.53
C LYS A 8 11.82 -17.06 20.20
N ILE A 9 10.92 -16.31 19.56
CA ILE A 9 10.39 -16.61 18.22
C ILE A 9 11.52 -16.50 17.17
N LYS A 10 12.32 -15.42 17.18
CA LYS A 10 13.49 -15.27 16.30
C LYS A 10 14.44 -16.45 16.42
N THR A 11 14.80 -16.89 17.63
CA THR A 11 15.65 -18.09 17.80
C THR A 11 15.04 -19.39 17.27
N GLN A 12 13.71 -19.53 17.27
CA GLN A 12 13.05 -20.72 16.69
C GLN A 12 12.97 -20.65 15.16
N ILE A 13 12.83 -19.46 14.60
CA ILE A 13 12.74 -19.23 13.16
C ILE A 13 14.15 -19.27 12.52
N SER A 14 15.16 -18.68 13.18
CA SER A 14 16.52 -18.46 12.67
C SER A 14 17.38 -19.73 12.55
N ALA A 15 16.93 -20.86 13.06
CA ALA A 15 17.75 -22.07 13.12
C ALA A 15 17.61 -23.01 11.91
N ARG A 16 16.55 -22.92 11.07
CA ARG A 16 16.33 -23.97 10.04
C ARG A 16 15.39 -23.68 8.87
N LEU A 17 14.75 -22.51 8.79
CA LEU A 17 13.72 -22.27 7.78
C LEU A 17 14.30 -21.61 6.53
N SER A 18 13.90 -22.11 5.35
CA SER A 18 14.22 -21.48 4.06
C SER A 18 13.43 -20.18 3.89
N ARG A 19 13.89 -19.30 2.98
CA ARG A 19 13.21 -18.05 2.62
C ARG A 19 11.74 -18.27 2.26
N GLU A 20 11.47 -19.29 1.46
CA GLU A 20 10.13 -19.66 1.00
C GLU A 20 9.26 -20.08 2.19
N THR A 21 9.85 -20.75 3.17
CA THR A 21 9.15 -21.17 4.39
C THR A 21 8.80 -19.98 5.29
N LEU A 22 9.67 -18.96 5.35
CA LEU A 22 9.40 -17.72 6.07
C LEU A 22 8.25 -16.93 5.44
N LEU A 23 8.24 -16.82 4.12
CA LEU A 23 7.18 -16.15 3.37
C LEU A 23 5.84 -16.89 3.48
N ALA A 24 5.86 -18.22 3.36
CA ALA A 24 4.67 -19.04 3.55
C ALA A 24 4.09 -18.88 4.96
N ARG A 25 4.96 -18.76 5.98
CA ARG A 25 4.53 -18.42 7.34
C ARG A 25 3.93 -17.03 7.40
N ALA A 26 4.60 -16.01 6.85
CA ALA A 26 4.07 -14.64 6.86
C ALA A 26 2.69 -14.53 6.20
N ALA A 27 2.45 -15.26 5.11
CA ALA A 27 1.17 -15.29 4.40
C ALA A 27 0.02 -15.94 5.20
N HIS A 28 0.31 -16.84 6.15
CA HIS A 28 -0.71 -17.68 6.81
C HIS A 28 -0.71 -17.63 8.34
N SER A 29 0.04 -16.71 8.97
CA SER A 29 0.25 -16.70 10.43
C SER A 29 -0.32 -15.47 11.14
N ASP A 30 -0.23 -15.47 12.47
CA ASP A 30 -0.54 -14.31 13.29
C ASP A 30 0.44 -13.15 13.03
N ASN A 31 0.04 -11.93 13.41
CA ASN A 31 0.82 -10.71 13.17
C ASN A 31 2.27 -10.83 13.69
N ILE A 32 2.46 -11.45 14.86
CA ILE A 32 3.79 -11.62 15.47
C ILE A 32 4.69 -12.51 14.63
N THR A 33 4.16 -13.61 14.08
CA THR A 33 4.91 -14.55 13.25
C THR A 33 5.22 -13.97 11.89
N ALA A 34 4.29 -13.22 11.28
CA ALA A 34 4.53 -12.51 10.03
C ALA A 34 5.57 -11.40 10.19
N LEU A 35 5.51 -10.63 11.29
CA LEU A 35 6.52 -9.64 11.64
C LEU A 35 7.89 -10.26 11.87
N ALA A 36 7.96 -11.36 12.64
CA ALA A 36 9.21 -12.05 12.91
C ALA A 36 9.81 -12.66 11.64
N ALA A 37 8.99 -13.21 10.74
CA ALA A 37 9.45 -13.71 9.44
C ALA A 37 9.99 -12.58 8.56
N ILE A 38 9.34 -11.40 8.53
CA ILE A 38 9.83 -10.23 7.79
C ILE A 38 11.13 -9.69 8.39
N GLU A 39 11.22 -9.55 9.71
CA GLU A 39 12.45 -9.12 10.39
C GLU A 39 13.59 -10.12 10.17
N GLU A 40 13.28 -11.41 10.21
CA GLU A 40 14.28 -12.44 9.95
C GLU A 40 14.74 -12.46 8.50
N LEU A 41 13.82 -12.26 7.54
CA LEU A 41 14.19 -12.06 6.16
C LEU A 41 15.17 -10.88 6.06
N LYS A 42 14.86 -9.74 6.72
CA LYS A 42 15.71 -8.54 6.80
C LYS A 42 17.09 -8.78 7.43
N GLU A 43 17.21 -9.69 8.40
CA GLU A 43 18.45 -9.95 9.16
C GLU A 43 19.33 -11.08 8.56
N ARG A 44 18.74 -12.20 8.12
CA ARG A 44 19.48 -13.43 7.73
C ARG A 44 20.01 -13.41 6.31
N LEU A 45 19.30 -12.73 5.42
CA LEU A 45 19.80 -12.46 4.09
C LEU A 45 20.57 -11.15 4.24
N HIS A 46 21.90 -11.20 4.13
CA HIS A 46 22.71 -9.99 4.03
C HIS A 46 22.29 -9.25 2.74
N PHE A 47 21.23 -8.47 2.88
CA PHE A 47 20.60 -7.66 1.87
C PHE A 47 21.59 -6.59 1.43
N GLN A 48 22.25 -6.80 0.29
CA GLN A 48 22.90 -5.69 -0.37
C GLN A 48 21.87 -4.72 -1.02
N ASP A 49 20.56 -5.06 -1.05
CA ASP A 49 19.51 -4.24 -1.66
C ASP A 49 18.17 -4.08 -0.89
N GLY A 50 17.91 -4.83 0.19
CA GLY A 50 16.67 -4.73 0.99
C GLY A 50 15.37 -5.19 0.27
N SER A 51 15.48 -5.95 -0.82
CA SER A 51 14.37 -6.18 -1.76
C SER A 51 13.51 -7.42 -1.47
N MET A 52 12.22 -7.20 -1.17
CA MET A 52 11.17 -8.24 -1.20
C MET A 52 10.46 -8.32 -2.55
N ARG A 53 11.14 -7.89 -3.62
CA ARG A 53 10.57 -7.82 -4.98
C ARG A 53 10.00 -9.17 -5.44
N GLY A 54 8.76 -9.18 -5.93
CA GLY A 54 8.12 -10.34 -6.55
C GLY A 54 7.62 -11.43 -5.60
N HIS A 55 7.69 -11.25 -4.28
CA HIS A 55 7.28 -12.31 -3.33
C HIS A 55 5.78 -12.36 -3.12
N ASN A 56 5.29 -13.54 -2.74
CA ASN A 56 3.88 -13.73 -2.40
C ASN A 56 3.65 -13.65 -0.90
N LEU A 57 2.86 -12.65 -0.50
CA LEU A 57 2.33 -12.38 0.83
C LEU A 57 0.80 -12.12 0.75
N ALA A 58 0.13 -12.71 -0.25
CA ALA A 58 -1.32 -12.62 -0.37
C ALA A 58 -1.99 -13.16 0.90
N GLY A 59 -3.00 -12.43 1.39
CA GLY A 59 -3.72 -12.77 2.63
C GLY A 59 -2.92 -12.59 3.92
N ALA A 60 -1.67 -12.12 3.86
CA ALA A 60 -0.83 -11.95 5.04
C ALA A 60 -1.45 -10.97 6.05
N ARG A 61 -1.27 -11.24 7.35
CA ARG A 61 -1.71 -10.36 8.44
C ARG A 61 -0.53 -9.53 8.93
N LEU A 62 -0.45 -8.29 8.46
CA LEU A 62 0.70 -7.40 8.57
C LEU A 62 0.30 -6.05 9.20
N GLN A 63 -0.64 -6.06 10.16
CA GLN A 63 -1.11 -4.83 10.78
C GLN A 63 0.02 -4.15 11.55
N ASN A 64 0.12 -2.83 11.43
CA ASN A 64 1.13 -2.01 12.12
C ASN A 64 2.60 -2.38 11.81
N VAL A 65 2.85 -3.18 10.77
CA VAL A 65 4.22 -3.53 10.36
C VAL A 65 4.99 -2.27 9.95
N ARG A 66 6.30 -2.26 10.20
CA ARG A 66 7.20 -1.18 9.77
C ARG A 66 8.01 -1.60 8.56
N LEU A 67 7.65 -1.03 7.42
CA LEU A 67 8.20 -1.31 6.09
C LEU A 67 8.68 -0.05 5.37
N ALA A 68 8.85 1.08 6.06
CA ALA A 68 9.33 2.34 5.46
C ALA A 68 10.64 2.14 4.69
N LYS A 69 10.74 2.78 3.51
CA LYS A 69 11.86 2.71 2.56
C LYS A 69 12.18 1.30 2.03
N ALA A 70 11.29 0.33 2.21
CA ALA A 70 11.50 -1.02 1.71
C ALA A 70 11.31 -1.08 0.19
N VAL A 71 12.10 -1.92 -0.48
CA VAL A 71 11.92 -2.22 -1.92
C VAL A 71 11.08 -3.48 -2.04
N MET A 72 9.89 -3.36 -2.60
CA MET A 72 8.86 -4.40 -2.66
C MET A 72 8.13 -4.41 -4.01
N GLN A 73 8.84 -4.01 -5.07
CA GLN A 73 8.31 -3.99 -6.44
C GLN A 73 7.73 -5.36 -6.82
N LEU A 74 6.65 -5.43 -7.59
CA LEU A 74 6.01 -6.70 -8.00
C LEU A 74 5.56 -7.62 -6.86
N ILE A 75 5.59 -7.20 -5.59
CA ILE A 75 5.13 -8.04 -4.47
C ILE A 75 3.63 -8.34 -4.62
N ASP A 76 3.22 -9.54 -4.25
CA ASP A 76 1.81 -9.90 -4.14
C ASP A 76 1.36 -9.79 -2.68
N LEU A 77 0.51 -8.81 -2.42
CA LEU A 77 -0.15 -8.51 -1.16
C LEU A 77 -1.68 -8.56 -1.34
N THR A 78 -2.17 -9.31 -2.34
CA THR A 78 -3.60 -9.45 -2.64
C THR A 78 -4.36 -9.88 -1.38
N GLY A 79 -5.37 -9.12 -0.96
CA GLY A 79 -6.18 -9.42 0.22
C GLY A 79 -5.43 -9.36 1.56
N ALA A 80 -4.21 -8.83 1.61
CA ALA A 80 -3.46 -8.71 2.85
C ALA A 80 -4.11 -7.69 3.82
N ASP A 81 -4.01 -7.96 5.12
CA ASP A 81 -4.44 -7.04 6.17
C ASP A 81 -3.24 -6.19 6.61
N LEU A 82 -3.15 -4.99 6.05
CA LEU A 82 -2.06 -4.02 6.21
C LEU A 82 -2.51 -2.81 7.04
N ARG A 83 -3.57 -2.92 7.83
CA ARG A 83 -4.12 -1.80 8.60
C ARG A 83 -3.09 -1.18 9.52
N GLY A 84 -2.99 0.14 9.50
CA GLY A 84 -2.03 0.91 10.30
C GLY A 84 -0.56 0.65 9.96
N ALA A 85 -0.25 -0.05 8.86
CA ALA A 85 1.12 -0.32 8.46
C ALA A 85 1.86 0.98 8.07
N TYR A 86 3.18 0.96 8.24
CA TYR A 86 4.06 2.09 7.95
C TYR A 86 4.94 1.77 6.73
N PHE A 87 4.58 2.33 5.58
CA PHE A 87 5.26 2.17 4.28
C PHE A 87 5.95 3.44 3.77
N GLY A 88 6.06 4.51 4.57
CA GLY A 88 6.59 5.79 4.08
C GLY A 88 7.86 5.64 3.22
N GLU A 89 7.87 6.27 2.05
CA GLU A 89 8.94 6.24 1.04
C GLU A 89 9.28 4.84 0.45
N SER A 90 8.45 3.83 0.64
CA SER A 90 8.69 2.49 0.09
C SER A 90 8.39 2.39 -1.40
N ASP A 91 9.03 1.43 -2.07
CA ASP A 91 8.84 1.16 -3.49
C ASP A 91 8.02 -0.11 -3.73
N LEU A 92 6.76 0.06 -4.15
CA LEU A 92 5.79 -0.99 -4.48
C LEU A 92 5.37 -0.88 -5.95
N VAL A 93 6.24 -0.39 -6.84
CA VAL A 93 5.92 -0.30 -8.28
C VAL A 93 5.50 -1.68 -8.80
N LYS A 94 4.35 -1.73 -9.49
CA LYS A 94 3.72 -2.96 -10.02
C LYS A 94 3.33 -4.00 -8.96
N ALA A 95 3.20 -3.62 -7.70
CA ALA A 95 2.69 -4.54 -6.67
C ALA A 95 1.23 -4.91 -6.93
N ARG A 96 0.83 -6.09 -6.45
CA ARG A 96 -0.57 -6.55 -6.42
C ARG A 96 -1.12 -6.35 -5.02
N LEU A 97 -2.05 -5.43 -4.87
CA LEU A 97 -2.68 -5.02 -3.61
C LEU A 97 -4.21 -5.10 -3.72
N SER A 98 -4.74 -5.81 -4.73
CA SER A 98 -6.18 -5.91 -4.91
C SER A 98 -6.84 -6.51 -3.67
N LYS A 99 -7.93 -5.87 -3.24
CA LYS A 99 -8.67 -6.21 -2.01
C LYS A 99 -7.86 -6.16 -0.70
N ALA A 100 -6.64 -5.62 -0.70
CA ALA A 100 -5.88 -5.42 0.53
C ALA A 100 -6.52 -4.34 1.41
N ASP A 101 -6.40 -4.48 2.73
CA ASP A 101 -6.85 -3.47 3.68
C ASP A 101 -5.66 -2.65 4.19
N LEU A 102 -5.54 -1.43 3.70
CA LEU A 102 -4.53 -0.41 4.01
C LEU A 102 -5.13 0.72 4.86
N SER A 103 -6.27 0.50 5.53
CA SER A 103 -6.92 1.53 6.34
C SER A 103 -5.98 2.07 7.41
N ASP A 104 -6.01 3.39 7.62
CA ASP A 104 -5.22 4.11 8.62
C ASP A 104 -3.68 3.97 8.45
N SER A 105 -3.21 3.46 7.32
CA SER A 105 -1.78 3.24 7.06
C SER A 105 -1.04 4.53 6.69
N ASN A 106 0.25 4.58 7.01
CA ASN A 106 1.15 5.63 6.56
C ASN A 106 1.82 5.22 5.25
N LEU A 107 1.37 5.82 4.15
CA LEU A 107 1.81 5.61 2.77
C LEU A 107 2.43 6.88 2.18
N ARG A 108 2.94 7.79 3.03
CA ARG A 108 3.51 9.06 2.58
C ARG A 108 4.67 8.82 1.61
N ASP A 109 4.68 9.53 0.49
CA ASP A 109 5.74 9.46 -0.53
C ASP A 109 5.98 8.03 -1.07
N ILE A 110 5.00 7.12 -0.94
CA ILE A 110 5.09 5.74 -1.43
C ILE A 110 5.11 5.72 -2.97
N ARG A 111 5.84 4.76 -3.56
CA ARG A 111 5.79 4.50 -5.00
C ARG A 111 4.87 3.32 -5.29
N LEU A 112 3.75 3.59 -5.95
CA LEU A 112 2.72 2.63 -6.34
C LEU A 112 2.43 2.70 -7.85
N ALA A 113 3.37 3.23 -8.64
CA ALA A 113 3.19 3.31 -10.09
C ALA A 113 2.90 1.93 -10.69
N ASP A 114 1.92 1.86 -11.58
CA ASP A 114 1.40 0.63 -12.21
C ASP A 114 0.93 -0.46 -11.21
N ALA A 115 0.68 -0.14 -9.94
CA ALA A 115 0.19 -1.11 -8.96
C ALA A 115 -1.30 -1.43 -9.17
N ASP A 116 -1.69 -2.67 -8.86
CA ASP A 116 -3.10 -3.08 -8.82
C ASP A 116 -3.66 -2.91 -7.40
N LEU A 117 -4.48 -1.89 -7.19
CA LEU A 117 -5.20 -1.59 -5.95
C LEU A 117 -6.71 -1.81 -6.13
N THR A 118 -7.12 -2.63 -7.10
CA THR A 118 -8.55 -2.88 -7.39
C THR A 118 -9.27 -3.39 -6.15
N GLY A 119 -10.31 -2.68 -5.72
CA GLY A 119 -11.09 -3.00 -4.52
C GLY A 119 -10.33 -2.91 -3.20
N ALA A 120 -9.14 -2.30 -3.16
CA ALA A 120 -8.40 -2.09 -1.93
C ALA A 120 -9.13 -1.11 -0.99
N VAL A 121 -8.96 -1.30 0.32
CA VAL A 121 -9.51 -0.41 1.35
C VAL A 121 -8.40 0.52 1.83
N LEU A 122 -8.50 1.81 1.52
CA LEU A 122 -7.52 2.86 1.82
C LEU A 122 -8.14 3.94 2.73
N ARG A 123 -9.16 3.57 3.52
CA ARG A 123 -9.87 4.49 4.41
C ARG A 123 -8.90 5.24 5.31
N ARG A 124 -8.95 6.57 5.27
CA ARG A 124 -8.07 7.46 6.07
C ARG A 124 -6.57 7.18 5.91
N ALA A 125 -6.14 6.54 4.81
CA ALA A 125 -4.72 6.32 4.56
C ALA A 125 -4.00 7.66 4.32
N HIS A 126 -2.77 7.77 4.83
CA HIS A 126 -1.93 8.96 4.64
C HIS A 126 -1.08 8.77 3.38
N MET A 127 -1.51 9.31 2.24
CA MET A 127 -0.92 9.11 0.91
C MET A 127 -0.35 10.41 0.32
N ALA A 128 -0.01 11.38 1.17
CA ALA A 128 0.58 12.64 0.71
C ALA A 128 1.86 12.36 -0.09
N GLY A 129 1.96 12.95 -1.29
CA GLY A 129 3.09 12.75 -2.22
C GLY A 129 3.17 11.36 -2.87
N ALA A 130 2.17 10.50 -2.71
CA ALA A 130 2.20 9.15 -3.29
C ALA A 130 2.28 9.20 -4.83
N ASP A 131 3.11 8.32 -5.41
CA ASP A 131 3.19 8.11 -6.85
C ASP A 131 2.24 6.97 -7.25
N LEU A 132 1.08 7.32 -7.79
CA LEU A 132 0.01 6.42 -8.24
C LEU A 132 -0.12 6.40 -9.77
N ARG A 133 0.92 6.81 -10.51
CA ARG A 133 0.85 6.89 -11.97
C ARG A 133 0.56 5.52 -12.57
N GLY A 134 -0.48 5.43 -13.40
CA GLY A 134 -0.92 4.16 -14.01
C GLY A 134 -1.54 3.15 -13.03
N ALA A 135 -1.74 3.50 -11.76
CA ALA A 135 -2.31 2.58 -10.78
C ALA A 135 -3.78 2.25 -11.08
N LEU A 136 -4.17 1.01 -10.81
CA LEU A 136 -5.56 0.56 -10.92
C LEU A 136 -6.25 0.69 -9.57
N LEU A 137 -7.13 1.67 -9.41
CA LEU A 137 -7.87 1.97 -8.17
C LEU A 137 -9.37 1.68 -8.33
N ARG A 138 -9.75 0.83 -9.30
CA ARG A 138 -11.16 0.52 -9.58
C ARG A 138 -11.85 -0.01 -8.32
N SER A 139 -12.99 0.58 -7.96
CA SER A 139 -13.76 0.23 -6.77
C SER A 139 -12.98 0.29 -5.45
N ALA A 140 -11.85 1.00 -5.40
CA ALA A 140 -11.10 1.20 -4.16
C ALA A 140 -11.85 2.16 -3.23
N ASP A 141 -11.74 1.93 -1.93
CA ASP A 141 -12.32 2.81 -0.90
C ASP A 141 -11.23 3.77 -0.41
N LEU A 142 -11.22 4.99 -0.94
CA LEU A 142 -10.31 6.07 -0.56
C LEU A 142 -10.98 7.06 0.40
N SER A 143 -12.09 6.67 1.05
CA SER A 143 -12.84 7.60 1.89
C SER A 143 -11.98 8.13 3.05
N GLY A 144 -11.95 9.45 3.20
CA GLY A 144 -11.09 10.11 4.19
C GLY A 144 -9.58 10.10 3.88
N ALA A 145 -9.12 9.49 2.77
CA ALA A 145 -7.69 9.39 2.47
C ALA A 145 -7.07 10.76 2.20
N ASN A 146 -5.81 10.94 2.60
CA ASN A 146 -5.06 12.15 2.32
C ASN A 146 -4.15 11.95 1.11
N LEU A 147 -4.57 12.44 -0.07
CA LEU A 147 -3.82 12.36 -1.32
C LEU A 147 -3.10 13.67 -1.67
N TRP A 148 -2.87 14.56 -0.70
CA TRP A 148 -2.24 15.87 -0.96
C TRP A 148 -0.97 15.74 -1.80
N GLN A 149 -0.92 16.45 -2.93
CA GLN A 149 0.19 16.41 -3.91
C GLN A 149 0.52 15.03 -4.51
N ALA A 150 -0.39 14.06 -4.47
CA ALA A 150 -0.19 12.76 -5.10
C ALA A 150 -0.15 12.87 -6.65
N LEU A 151 0.58 11.96 -7.29
CA LEU A 151 0.68 11.86 -8.74
C LEU A 151 -0.27 10.77 -9.25
N CYS A 152 -1.38 11.15 -9.86
CA CYS A 152 -2.43 10.23 -10.33
C CYS A 152 -2.54 10.15 -11.86
N HIS A 153 -1.52 10.60 -12.60
CA HIS A 153 -1.49 10.53 -14.06
C HIS A 153 -1.81 9.12 -14.57
N ALA A 154 -2.77 9.00 -15.49
CA ALA A 154 -3.22 7.73 -16.06
C ALA A 154 -3.72 6.69 -15.02
N ALA A 155 -4.03 7.10 -13.79
CA ALA A 155 -4.67 6.22 -12.81
C ALA A 155 -6.13 5.96 -13.20
N ASP A 156 -6.64 4.79 -12.85
CA ASP A 156 -8.03 4.43 -13.09
C ASP A 156 -8.80 4.33 -11.77
N LEU A 157 -9.63 5.34 -11.49
CA LEU A 157 -10.43 5.46 -10.28
C LEU A 157 -11.88 4.99 -10.50
N THR A 158 -12.20 4.25 -11.57
CA THR A 158 -13.59 3.87 -11.88
C THR A 158 -14.28 3.23 -10.67
N GLY A 159 -15.37 3.84 -10.21
CA GLY A 159 -16.14 3.37 -9.05
C GLY A 159 -15.44 3.51 -7.69
N ALA A 160 -14.31 4.21 -7.60
CA ALA A 160 -13.64 4.47 -6.33
C ALA A 160 -14.43 5.44 -5.46
N ASP A 161 -14.45 5.21 -4.14
CA ASP A 161 -15.07 6.13 -3.17
C ASP A 161 -14.04 7.16 -2.72
N LEU A 162 -14.21 8.42 -3.13
CA LEU A 162 -13.36 9.55 -2.74
C LEU A 162 -14.01 10.41 -1.64
N THR A 163 -15.09 9.96 -1.00
CA THR A 163 -15.82 10.75 0.00
C THR A 163 -14.89 11.22 1.11
N GLY A 164 -14.79 12.53 1.28
CA GLY A 164 -13.89 13.14 2.24
C GLY A 164 -12.41 12.88 1.99
N ALA A 165 -11.98 12.53 0.77
CA ALA A 165 -10.58 12.44 0.38
C ALA A 165 -9.98 13.84 0.12
N ASN A 166 -8.69 14.04 0.44
CA ASN A 166 -8.01 15.33 0.24
C ASN A 166 -7.29 15.30 -1.10
N LEU A 167 -7.84 16.02 -2.08
CA LEU A 167 -7.30 16.07 -3.45
C LEU A 167 -6.53 17.35 -3.77
N ILE A 168 -6.24 18.19 -2.76
CA ILE A 168 -5.49 19.44 -2.98
C ILE A 168 -4.12 19.13 -3.58
N GLY A 169 -3.82 19.75 -4.71
CA GLY A 169 -2.55 19.59 -5.44
C GLY A 169 -2.36 18.23 -6.11
N VAL A 170 -3.38 17.36 -6.15
CA VAL A 170 -3.29 16.09 -6.88
C VAL A 170 -3.09 16.36 -8.36
N GLN A 171 -2.12 15.69 -8.95
CA GLN A 171 -1.81 15.83 -10.37
C GLN A 171 -2.52 14.75 -11.18
N PHE A 172 -3.53 15.17 -11.94
CA PHE A 172 -4.23 14.36 -12.92
C PHE A 172 -3.82 14.75 -14.35
N ASN A 173 -4.11 13.89 -15.32
CA ASN A 173 -4.00 14.21 -16.75
C ASN A 173 -5.18 13.61 -17.53
N SER A 174 -5.27 13.91 -18.83
CA SER A 174 -6.36 13.44 -19.71
C SER A 174 -6.51 11.92 -19.83
N HIS A 175 -5.53 11.13 -19.34
CA HIS A 175 -5.60 9.67 -19.29
C HIS A 175 -6.09 9.14 -17.94
N THR A 176 -6.26 10.01 -16.94
CA THR A 176 -6.80 9.63 -15.64
C THR A 176 -8.30 9.41 -15.79
N ILE A 177 -8.80 8.26 -15.34
CA ILE A 177 -10.23 7.96 -15.31
C ILE A 177 -10.79 8.22 -13.91
N LEU A 178 -11.88 8.97 -13.83
CA LEU A 178 -12.53 9.39 -12.59
C LEU A 178 -13.55 8.35 -12.08
N PRO A 179 -14.10 8.52 -10.87
CA PRO A 179 -15.05 7.56 -10.30
C PRO A 179 -16.28 7.24 -11.14
N ASP A 180 -16.76 8.17 -11.96
CA ASP A 180 -17.89 7.95 -12.87
C ASP A 180 -17.49 7.31 -14.22
N GLY A 181 -16.21 6.98 -14.40
CA GLY A 181 -15.66 6.40 -15.62
C GLY A 181 -15.31 7.41 -16.70
N GLN A 182 -15.48 8.72 -16.47
CA GLN A 182 -15.09 9.76 -17.42
C GLN A 182 -13.60 10.12 -17.27
N PRO A 183 -12.93 10.55 -18.34
CA PRO A 183 -11.56 11.05 -18.24
C PRO A 183 -11.53 12.41 -17.51
N TRP A 184 -10.44 12.67 -16.79
CA TRP A 184 -10.18 13.97 -16.18
C TRP A 184 -10.05 15.09 -17.21
N SER A 185 -10.67 16.23 -16.91
CA SER A 185 -10.41 17.52 -17.57
C SER A 185 -10.33 18.63 -16.51
N VAL A 186 -9.73 19.76 -16.88
CA VAL A 186 -9.61 20.94 -16.00
C VAL A 186 -10.97 21.57 -15.64
N GLU A 187 -12.04 21.19 -16.33
CA GLU A 187 -13.39 21.70 -16.10
C GLU A 187 -14.15 20.89 -15.04
N VAL A 188 -13.63 19.72 -14.64
CA VAL A 188 -14.30 18.84 -13.68
C VAL A 188 -14.18 19.42 -12.27
N ASP A 189 -15.33 19.61 -11.63
CA ASP A 189 -15.40 19.91 -10.21
C ASP A 189 -15.21 18.63 -9.38
N LEU A 190 -14.03 18.48 -8.76
CA LEU A 190 -13.71 17.33 -7.90
C LEU A 190 -14.53 17.29 -6.60
N SER A 191 -15.21 18.37 -6.22
CA SER A 191 -16.04 18.41 -5.01
C SER A 191 -17.21 17.43 -5.09
N ILE A 192 -17.67 17.08 -6.31
CA ILE A 192 -18.75 16.11 -6.52
C ILE A 192 -18.40 14.71 -6.03
N TYR A 193 -17.12 14.32 -6.06
CA TYR A 193 -16.66 13.01 -5.59
C TYR A 193 -16.23 13.05 -4.12
N THR A 194 -15.71 14.19 -3.65
CA THR A 194 -15.14 14.29 -2.30
C THR A 194 -16.11 14.83 -1.26
N GLY A 195 -17.21 15.46 -1.65
CA GLY A 195 -18.12 16.14 -0.73
C GLY A 195 -17.50 17.35 -0.03
N ARG A 196 -16.35 17.84 -0.49
CA ARG A 196 -15.67 19.04 0.03
C ARG A 196 -15.01 19.84 -1.08
N ARG A 197 -14.82 21.13 -0.83
CA ARG A 197 -14.20 22.03 -1.80
C ARG A 197 -12.74 21.64 -2.04
N VAL A 198 -12.39 21.42 -3.31
CA VAL A 198 -11.01 21.24 -3.76
C VAL A 198 -10.63 22.53 -4.45
N GLU A 199 -9.76 23.33 -3.83
CA GLU A 199 -9.30 24.57 -4.44
C GLU A 199 -8.23 24.24 -5.47
N ALA A 200 -8.43 24.68 -6.71
CA ALA A 200 -7.37 24.73 -7.71
C ALA A 200 -6.46 25.93 -7.37
N GLU A 201 -5.15 25.70 -7.31
CA GLU A 201 -4.15 26.78 -7.30
C GLU A 201 -3.96 27.35 -8.71
#